data_AF-A0A183KNY2-F1
#
_entry.id   AF-A0A183KNY2-F1
#
_cell.length_a   1.000
_cell.length_b   1.000
_cell.length_c   1.000
_cell.angle_alpha   90.00
_cell.angle_beta   90.00
_cell.angle_gamma   90.00
#
_symmetry.space_group_name_H-M   'P 1'
#
loop_
_entity.id
_entity.type
_entity.pdbx_description
1 polymer ?
#
loop_
_entity_poly.entity_id
_entity_poly.type
_entity_poly.pdbx_seq_one_letter_code
_entity_poly.pdbx_strand_id
1 'polypeptide(L)'
;LHLLGFISQKFLKRYYYIRPAHFIYPDEKSIHGSRLWFTALLNRCLHRKLLAIAIYVQRKGQFPRLVALLPQAEQINDDDDDGDSANRTQTIPPGFHIIFLPYADDFRDIEIPTNEIGTIIIIIICFNYRILNSVHFA
;
A
#
# COMPACT_ATOMS: atom_id res chain seq x y z
N LEU A 1 11.12 -9.51 -4.25
CA LEU A 1 10.34 -8.27 -4.43
C LEU A 1 11.20 -7.31 -5.22
N HIS A 2 10.67 -6.72 -6.28
CA HIS A 2 11.44 -5.86 -7.18
C HIS A 2 10.80 -4.47 -7.25
N LEU A 3 11.48 -3.47 -6.69
CA LEU A 3 10.98 -2.09 -6.62
C LEU A 3 10.96 -1.46 -8.02
N LEU A 4 9.84 -0.87 -8.40
CA LEU A 4 9.66 -0.16 -9.66
C LEU A 4 9.74 1.37 -9.47
N GLY A 5 9.20 1.89 -8.38
CA GLY A 5 9.18 3.33 -8.14
C GLY A 5 8.31 3.74 -6.95
N PHE A 6 8.01 5.03 -6.86
CA PHE A 6 7.21 5.60 -5.77
C PHE A 6 6.04 6.41 -6.32
N ILE A 7 4.85 6.22 -5.75
CA ILE A 7 3.65 7.00 -6.08
C ILE A 7 3.03 7.60 -4.82
N SER A 8 2.22 8.65 -4.98
CA SER A 8 1.51 9.23 -3.84
C SER A 8 0.44 8.28 -3.29
N GLN A 9 0.29 8.23 -1.96
CA GLN A 9 -0.74 7.43 -1.27
C GLN A 9 -2.17 7.73 -1.74
N LYS A 10 -2.43 8.94 -2.26
CA LYS A 10 -3.75 9.34 -2.76
C LYS A 10 -4.29 8.47 -3.90
N PHE A 11 -3.40 7.79 -4.63
CA PHE A 11 -3.75 6.92 -5.76
C PHE A 11 -4.25 5.55 -5.33
N LEU A 12 -3.93 5.11 -4.12
CA LEU A 12 -4.44 3.87 -3.58
C LEU A 12 -5.85 4.10 -3.05
N LYS A 13 -6.82 3.39 -3.64
CA LYS A 13 -8.23 3.48 -3.27
C LYS A 13 -8.66 2.22 -2.54
N ARG A 14 -9.58 2.36 -1.58
CA ARG A 14 -10.07 1.25 -0.76
C ARG A 14 -10.74 0.15 -1.61
N TYR A 15 -11.41 0.53 -2.68
CA TYR A 15 -12.08 -0.40 -3.61
C TYR A 15 -11.11 -1.16 -4.55
N TYR A 16 -9.80 -0.92 -4.47
CA TYR A 16 -8.80 -1.77 -5.14
C TYR A 16 -8.46 -3.04 -4.35
N TYR A 17 -9.18 -3.29 -3.27
CA TYR A 17 -8.99 -4.49 -2.47
C TYR A 17 -9.41 -5.75 -3.26
N ILE A 18 -8.46 -6.67 -3.45
CA ILE A 18 -8.72 -7.99 -4.05
C ILE A 18 -8.50 -9.12 -3.06
N ARG A 19 -7.51 -8.97 -2.18
CA ARG A 19 -7.10 -10.01 -1.23
C ARG A 19 -6.42 -9.40 -0.01
N PRO A 20 -6.27 -10.18 1.08
CA PRO A 20 -5.59 -9.72 2.28
C PRO A 20 -4.17 -9.25 2.01
N ALA A 21 -3.80 -8.13 2.64
CA ALA A 21 -2.46 -7.60 2.59
C ALA A 21 -1.48 -8.50 3.35
N HIS A 22 -0.22 -8.51 2.93
CA HIS A 22 0.86 -9.13 3.71
C HIS A 22 1.67 -8.05 4.42
N PHE A 23 2.39 -8.40 5.47
CA PHE A 23 3.27 -7.46 6.17
C PHE A 23 4.74 -7.84 5.94
N ILE A 24 5.57 -6.85 5.61
CA ILE A 24 7.02 -7.02 5.46
C ILE A 24 7.74 -6.32 6.61
N TYR A 25 8.71 -7.03 7.17
CA TYR A 25 9.69 -6.53 8.12
C TYR A 25 11.10 -6.97 7.68
N PRO A 26 12.16 -6.18 7.92
CA PRO A 26 13.52 -6.51 7.51
C PRO A 26 14.06 -7.71 8.30
N ASP A 27 14.91 -8.50 7.64
CA ASP A 27 15.65 -9.61 8.25
C ASP A 27 17.14 -9.32 8.25
N GLU A 28 17.62 -8.76 9.36
CA GLU A 28 19.02 -8.39 9.57
C GLU A 28 19.95 -9.61 9.62
N LYS A 29 19.41 -10.81 9.91
CA LYS A 29 20.22 -12.03 10.00
C LYS A 29 20.66 -12.52 8.62
N SER A 30 19.80 -12.40 7.62
CA SER A 30 20.12 -12.82 6.25
C SER A 30 20.88 -11.74 5.48
N ILE A 31 20.55 -10.46 5.69
CA ILE A 31 21.20 -9.33 5.00
C ILE A 31 21.53 -8.24 6.01
N HIS A 32 22.83 -8.06 6.26
CA HIS A 32 23.33 -7.01 7.15
C HIS A 32 23.06 -5.61 6.57
N GLY A 33 22.69 -4.66 7.43
CA GLY A 33 22.30 -3.30 7.09
C GLY A 33 20.86 -3.17 6.57
N SER A 34 20.12 -4.28 6.43
CA SER A 34 18.74 -4.26 5.92
C SER A 34 17.81 -3.47 6.83
N ARG A 35 18.00 -3.54 8.17
CA ARG A 35 17.22 -2.75 9.13
C ARG A 35 17.41 -1.25 8.93
N LEU A 36 18.66 -0.80 8.75
CA LEU A 36 18.96 0.62 8.56
C LEU A 36 18.30 1.16 7.28
N TRP A 37 18.48 0.46 6.16
CA TRP A 37 17.86 0.82 4.89
C TRP A 37 16.34 0.81 4.97
N PHE A 38 15.77 -0.21 5.60
CA PHE A 38 14.32 -0.35 5.75
C PHE A 38 13.73 0.77 6.60
N THR A 39 14.34 1.09 7.74
CA THR A 39 13.90 2.20 8.60
C THR A 39 14.00 3.55 7.88
N ALA A 40 15.11 3.79 7.16
CA ALA A 40 15.25 5.01 6.37
C ALA A 40 14.15 5.10 5.29
N LEU A 41 13.89 4.01 4.57
CA LEU A 41 12.84 3.95 3.56
C LEU A 41 11.45 4.21 4.16
N LEU A 42 11.12 3.54 5.27
CA LEU A 42 9.87 3.70 6.00
C LEU A 42 9.64 5.16 6.40
N ASN A 43 10.62 5.77 7.05
CA ASN A 43 10.55 7.16 7.50
C ASN A 43 10.32 8.14 6.33
N ARG A 44 11.00 7.93 5.20
CA ARG A 44 10.85 8.79 4.01
C ARG A 44 9.48 8.60 3.34
N CYS A 45 8.98 7.38 3.25
CA CYS A 45 7.66 7.09 2.69
C CYS A 45 6.54 7.66 3.57
N LEU A 46 6.65 7.56 4.90
CA LEU A 46 5.71 8.17 5.84
C LEU A 46 5.69 9.69 5.70
N HIS A 47 6.87 10.33 5.77
CA HIS A 47 6.98 11.80 5.71
C HIS A 47 6.43 12.38 4.40
N ARG A 48 6.69 11.73 3.27
CA ARG A 48 6.26 12.21 1.94
C ARG A 48 4.89 11.67 1.50
N LYS A 49 4.21 10.87 2.33
CA LYS A 49 2.95 10.18 1.98
C LYS A 49 3.05 9.43 0.64
N LEU A 50 4.12 8.64 0.52
CA LEU A 50 4.41 7.82 -0.66
C LEU A 50 4.13 6.34 -0.41
N LEU A 51 3.86 5.64 -1.50
CA LEU A 51 3.80 4.19 -1.63
C LEU A 51 4.96 3.75 -2.51
N ALA A 52 5.59 2.63 -2.18
CA ALA A 52 6.53 1.99 -3.10
C ALA A 52 5.78 1.00 -4.00
N ILE A 53 5.89 1.15 -5.32
CA ILE A 53 5.32 0.20 -6.28
C ILE A 53 6.36 -0.84 -6.62
N ALA A 54 5.97 -2.11 -6.59
CA ALA A 54 6.87 -3.22 -6.80
C ALA A 54 6.21 -4.39 -7.54
N ILE A 55 7.04 -5.22 -8.15
CA ILE A 55 6.67 -6.56 -8.60
C ILE A 55 6.94 -7.55 -7.46
N TYR A 56 5.92 -8.32 -7.12
CA TYR A 56 5.98 -9.33 -6.08
C TYR A 56 5.75 -10.73 -6.65
N VAL A 57 6.70 -11.62 -6.36
CA VAL A 57 6.66 -13.05 -6.69
C VAL A 57 6.89 -13.79 -5.38
N GLN A 58 5.87 -14.49 -4.89
CA GLN A 58 5.92 -15.19 -3.60
C GLN A 58 6.83 -16.43 -3.62
N ARG A 59 6.74 -17.20 -4.70
CA ARG A 59 7.43 -18.48 -4.88
C ARG A 59 7.86 -18.61 -6.33
N LYS A 60 8.91 -19.38 -6.58
CA LYS A 60 9.36 -19.69 -7.95
C LYS A 60 8.22 -20.34 -8.74
N GLY A 61 7.98 -19.87 -9.96
CA GLY A 61 6.91 -20.37 -10.84
C GLY A 61 5.53 -19.72 -10.64
N GLN A 62 5.37 -18.82 -9.66
CA GLN A 62 4.15 -18.01 -9.55
C GLN A 62 4.20 -16.80 -10.47
N PHE A 63 3.03 -16.39 -10.98
CA PHE A 63 2.92 -15.20 -11.79
C PHE A 63 3.28 -13.94 -10.97
N PRO A 64 4.08 -13.02 -11.55
CA PRO A 64 4.39 -11.75 -10.90
C PRO A 64 3.12 -10.92 -10.69
N ARG A 65 2.98 -10.31 -9.52
CA ARG A 65 1.86 -9.43 -9.18
C ARG A 65 2.38 -8.02 -8.94
N LEU A 66 1.65 -7.03 -9.47
CA LEU A 66 1.87 -5.64 -9.12
C LEU A 66 1.34 -5.39 -7.71
N VAL A 67 2.17 -4.80 -6.85
CA VAL A 67 1.84 -4.49 -5.47
C VAL A 67 2.22 -3.06 -5.10
N ALA A 68 1.47 -2.49 -4.16
CA ALA A 68 1.81 -1.26 -3.49
C ALA A 68 2.26 -1.56 -2.05
N LEU A 69 3.43 -1.06 -1.68
CA LEU A 69 3.96 -1.08 -0.33
C LEU A 69 3.46 0.17 0.42
N LEU A 70 2.50 -0.04 1.30
CA LEU A 70 1.94 1.00 2.17
C LEU A 70 2.75 1.07 3.46
N PRO A 71 3.43 2.19 3.76
CA PRO A 71 4.16 2.35 5.01
C PRO A 71 3.21 2.41 6.21
N GLN A 72 3.59 1.74 7.30
CA GLN A 72 2.89 1.74 8.58
C GLN A 72 3.84 2.24 9.67
N ALA A 73 3.43 3.28 10.38
CA ALA A 73 4.11 3.78 11.58
C ALA A 73 3.77 2.90 12.80
N GLU A 74 4.69 2.84 13.74
CA GLU A 74 4.48 2.17 15.03
C GLU A 74 3.46 2.93 15.88
N GLN A 75 2.61 2.19 16.60
CA GLN A 75 1.73 2.72 17.64
C GLN A 75 1.84 1.87 18.90
N ILE A 76 1.97 2.55 20.03
CA ILE A 76 2.12 1.98 21.36
C ILE A 76 0.93 2.48 22.18
N ASN A 77 0.33 1.61 22.99
CA ASN A 77 -0.69 2.05 23.94
C ASN A 77 -0.02 2.70 25.15
N ASP A 78 -0.46 3.91 25.48
CA ASP A 78 -0.02 4.65 26.66
C ASP A 78 -1.10 4.65 27.78
N ASP A 79 -2.11 3.78 27.66
CA ASP A 79 -3.32 3.79 28.49
C ASP A 79 -3.18 3.14 29.88
N ASP A 80 -1.96 2.78 30.32
CA ASP A 80 -1.72 2.28 31.67
C ASP A 80 -1.50 3.48 32.63
N ASP A 81 -2.58 3.87 33.31
CA ASP A 81 -2.68 4.93 34.36
C ASP A 81 -1.91 4.61 35.66
N ASP A 82 -1.18 3.50 35.70
CA ASP A 82 -0.24 3.18 36.77
C ASP A 82 1.17 3.49 36.23
N GLY A 83 1.84 4.50 36.80
CA GLY A 83 3.12 5.07 36.35
C GLY A 83 4.34 4.14 36.32
N ASP A 84 4.16 2.85 36.07
CA ASP A 84 5.21 1.88 35.81
C ASP A 84 5.48 1.81 34.30
N SER A 85 6.66 2.29 33.89
CA SER A 85 7.15 2.33 32.50
C SER A 85 7.33 0.92 31.86
N ALA A 86 6.93 -0.15 32.56
CA ALA A 86 7.20 -1.54 32.19
C ALA A 86 6.19 -2.14 31.20
N ASN A 87 5.00 -1.56 31.02
CA ASN A 87 3.90 -2.24 30.29
C ASN A 87 3.47 -1.57 28.98
N ARG A 88 4.39 -0.86 28.31
CA ARG A 88 4.14 -0.32 26.95
C ARG A 88 3.95 -1.45 25.94
N THR A 89 2.70 -1.74 25.60
CA THR A 89 2.34 -2.77 24.63
C THR A 89 2.26 -2.18 23.23
N GLN A 90 2.94 -2.81 22.27
CA GLN A 90 2.87 -2.44 20.86
C GLN A 90 1.54 -2.89 20.25
N THR A 91 0.74 -1.93 19.80
CA THR A 91 -0.56 -2.20 19.16
C THR A 91 -0.41 -2.35 17.66
N ILE A 92 0.47 -1.55 17.05
CA ILE A 92 0.71 -1.57 15.61
C ILE A 92 2.22 -1.62 15.35
N PRO A 93 2.73 -2.65 14.62
CA PRO A 93 4.15 -2.76 14.33
C PRO A 93 4.59 -1.83 13.20
N PRO A 94 5.84 -1.31 13.21
CA PRO A 94 6.38 -0.52 12.10
C PRO A 94 6.74 -1.41 10.91
N GLY A 95 6.36 -1.03 9.70
CA GLY A 95 6.73 -1.80 8.50
C GLY A 95 5.98 -1.40 7.24
N PHE A 96 5.89 -2.32 6.28
CA PHE A 96 5.14 -2.10 5.05
C PHE A 96 4.07 -3.17 4.84
N HIS A 97 2.87 -2.73 4.49
CA HIS A 97 1.82 -3.61 3.97
C HIS A 97 1.99 -3.80 2.47
N ILE A 98 2.05 -5.05 2.01
CA ILE A 98 1.94 -5.44 0.61
C ILE A 98 0.47 -5.48 0.24
N ILE A 99 0.02 -4.48 -0.51
CA ILE A 99 -1.32 -4.41 -1.05
C ILE A 99 -1.28 -4.84 -2.51
N PHE A 100 -2.05 -5.88 -2.85
CA PHE A 100 -2.14 -6.37 -4.22
C PHE A 100 -3.01 -5.44 -5.03
N LEU A 101 -2.47 -4.95 -6.15
CA LEU A 101 -3.21 -4.07 -7.04
C LEU A 101 -3.98 -4.88 -8.08
N PRO A 102 -5.19 -4.42 -8.46
CA PRO A 102 -5.96 -5.03 -9.53
C PRO A 102 -5.31 -4.80 -10.88
N TYR A 103 -5.39 -5.83 -11.72
CA TYR A 103 -5.22 -5.69 -13.15
C TYR A 103 -6.50 -5.14 -13.78
N ALA A 104 -6.44 -4.74 -15.05
CA ALA A 104 -7.59 -4.24 -15.78
C ALA A 104 -8.78 -5.22 -15.72
N ASP A 105 -8.50 -6.53 -15.83
CA ASP A 105 -9.50 -7.60 -15.83
C ASP A 105 -10.22 -7.79 -14.49
N ASP A 106 -9.66 -7.25 -13.39
CA ASP A 106 -10.27 -7.34 -12.06
C ASP A 106 -11.38 -6.28 -11.86
N PHE A 107 -11.46 -5.25 -12.72
CA PHE A 107 -12.52 -4.24 -12.67
C PHE A 107 -13.81 -4.76 -13.33
N ARG A 108 -14.95 -4.49 -12.68
CA ARG A 108 -16.29 -4.88 -13.17
C ARG A 108 -17.11 -3.62 -13.43
N ASP A 109 -17.70 -3.55 -14.62
CA ASP A 109 -18.65 -2.50 -14.96
C ASP A 109 -19.96 -2.72 -14.20
N ILE A 110 -20.50 -1.65 -13.63
CA ILE A 110 -21.77 -1.66 -12.91
C ILE A 110 -22.78 -0.97 -13.83
N GLU A 111 -23.79 -1.72 -14.27
CA GLU A 111 -24.96 -1.14 -14.94
C GLU A 111 -25.83 -0.46 -13.88
N ILE A 112 -25.72 0.86 -13.82
CA ILE A 112 -26.59 1.66 -12.96
C ILE A 112 -27.85 1.98 -13.79
N PRO A 113 -29.08 1.76 -13.28
CA PRO A 113 -30.30 2.06 -14.01
C PRO A 113 -30.46 3.57 -14.24
N THR A 114 -30.57 3.95 -15.52
CA THR A 114 -30.48 5.30 -16.12
C THR A 114 -31.41 6.39 -15.60
N ASN A 115 -32.18 6.12 -14.56
CA ASN A 115 -33.24 7.04 -14.12
C ASN A 115 -32.71 8.12 -13.16
N GLU A 116 -31.45 8.03 -12.68
CA GLU A 116 -30.82 9.04 -11.80
C GLU A 116 -29.31 9.29 -12.06
N ILE A 117 -28.85 9.33 -13.33
CA ILE A 117 -27.39 9.23 -13.64
C ILE A 117 -26.84 10.30 -14.59
N GLY A 118 -27.32 11.54 -14.51
CA GLY A 118 -26.66 12.64 -15.23
C GLY A 118 -25.22 12.91 -14.72
N THR A 119 -24.94 12.61 -13.45
CA THR A 119 -23.75 13.14 -12.76
C THR A 119 -22.66 12.09 -12.48
N ILE A 120 -23.00 10.80 -12.38
CA ILE A 120 -22.06 9.75 -11.91
C ILE A 120 -21.17 9.19 -13.04
N ILE A 121 -21.68 9.11 -14.28
CA ILE A 121 -20.93 8.56 -15.42
C ILE A 121 -19.67 9.39 -15.75
N ILE A 122 -19.73 10.71 -15.57
CA ILE A 122 -18.58 11.61 -15.79
C ILE A 122 -17.43 11.30 -14.81
N ILE A 123 -17.74 10.89 -13.58
CA ILE A 123 -16.74 10.61 -12.56
C ILE A 123 -15.97 9.33 -12.89
N ILE A 124 -16.67 8.27 -13.31
CA ILE A 124 -16.04 6.97 -13.63
C ILE A 124 -15.13 7.06 -14.86
N ILE A 125 -15.59 7.76 -15.91
CA ILE A 125 -14.79 7.98 -17.13
C ILE A 125 -13.57 8.87 -16.84
N CYS A 126 -13.74 9.97 -16.09
CA CYS A 126 -12.62 10.82 -15.66
C CYS A 126 -11.60 10.07 -14.80
N PHE A 127 -12.05 9.12 -13.97
CA PHE A 127 -11.18 8.39 -13.05
C PHE A 127 -10.28 7.39 -13.79
N ASN A 128 -10.82 6.66 -14.77
CA ASN A 128 -10.03 5.77 -15.64
C ASN A 128 -9.00 6.56 -16.47
N TYR A 129 -9.39 7.69 -17.05
CA TYR A 129 -8.48 8.52 -17.85
C TYR A 129 -7.35 9.15 -17.01
N ARG A 130 -7.60 9.50 -15.74
CA ARG A 130 -6.60 10.09 -14.85
C ARG A 130 -5.56 9.07 -14.37
N ILE A 131 -5.96 7.81 -14.17
CA ILE A 131 -5.02 6.75 -13.76
C ILE A 131 -4.05 6.43 -14.89
N LEU A 132 -4.55 6.22 -16.12
CA LEU A 132 -3.71 5.93 -17.28
C LEU A 132 -2.68 7.06 -17.55
N ASN A 133 -3.07 8.32 -17.36
CA ASN A 133 -2.15 9.46 -17.55
C ASN A 133 -1.22 9.74 -16.36
N SER A 134 -1.39 9.10 -15.19
CA SER A 134 -0.45 9.24 -14.05
C SER A 134 0.64 8.17 -14.01
N VAL A 135 0.56 7.12 -14.84
CA VAL A 135 1.62 6.10 -14.97
C VAL A 135 2.62 6.46 -16.08
N HIS A 136 2.38 7.55 -16.81
CA HIS A 136 3.32 8.14 -17.75
C HIS A 136 3.85 9.47 -17.19
N PHE A 137 5.17 9.58 -17.06
CA PHE A 137 5.95 10.74 -16.57
C PHE A 137 5.93 11.01 -15.05
N ALA A 138 6.95 10.50 -14.36
CA ALA A 138 8.08 11.26 -13.82
C ALA A 138 9.06 10.33 -13.08
#